data_AF-A0A1F4F6N7-F1
#
_entry.id   AF-A0A1F4F6N7-F1
#
_cell.length_a   1.000
_cell.length_b   1.000
_cell.length_c   1.000
_cell.angle_alpha   90.00
_cell.angle_beta   90.00
_cell.angle_gamma   90.00
#
_symmetry.space_group_name_H-M   'P 1'
#
loop_
_entity.id
_entity.type
_entity.pdbx_description
1 polymer ?
#
loop_
_entity_poly.entity_id
_entity_poly.type
_entity_poly.pdbx_seq_one_letter_code
_entity_poly.pdbx_strand_id
1 'polypeptide(L)'
;MRPTSKWRLYRYVHRDGSEPFTDWLNGLDTGVQRRIRVALARLEAGNMSSVKWIAGNVGEFRIHAGAGYRIYFARHGSDSLVLLAGGDKGSQARDIELARIFASALRK
;
A
#
# COMPACT_ATOMS: atom_id res chain seq x y z
N MET A 1 -15.47 21.73 -7.66
CA MET A 1 -15.69 20.68 -6.63
C MET A 1 -14.39 19.90 -6.48
N ARG A 2 -13.66 20.03 -5.36
CA ARG A 2 -12.50 19.16 -5.13
C ARG A 2 -13.04 17.73 -4.97
N PRO A 3 -12.47 16.69 -5.62
CA PRO A 3 -12.86 15.33 -5.29
C PRO A 3 -12.59 15.14 -3.80
N THR A 4 -13.62 14.81 -3.03
CA THR A 4 -13.47 14.46 -1.63
C THR A 4 -12.78 13.10 -1.61
N SER A 5 -11.49 13.06 -1.26
CA SER A 5 -10.77 11.80 -1.05
C SER A 5 -11.57 10.91 -0.10
N LYS A 6 -11.95 9.71 -0.55
CA LYS A 6 -12.74 8.75 0.24
C LYS A 6 -11.88 8.08 1.31
N TRP A 7 -10.60 7.88 1.00
CA TRP A 7 -9.61 7.33 1.92
C TRP A 7 -8.47 8.34 2.12
N ARG A 8 -7.95 8.43 3.34
CA ARG A 8 -6.67 9.09 3.62
C ARG A 8 -5.56 8.05 3.61
N LEU A 9 -4.50 8.31 2.84
CA LEU A 9 -3.35 7.43 2.75
C LEU A 9 -2.22 7.95 3.63
N TYR A 10 -1.75 7.10 4.53
CA TYR A 10 -0.58 7.36 5.39
C TYR A 10 0.53 6.38 5.04
N ARG A 11 1.77 6.69 5.39
CA ARG A 11 2.90 5.75 5.27
C ARG A 11 3.23 5.21 6.65
N TYR A 12 3.52 3.91 6.70
CA TYR A 12 4.11 3.33 7.89
C TYR A 12 5.55 3.83 8.05
N VAL A 13 5.88 4.21 9.28
CA VAL A 13 7.20 4.71 9.67
C VAL A 13 7.71 3.80 10.79
N HIS A 14 8.87 3.19 10.60
CA HIS A 14 9.57 2.45 11.65
C HIS A 14 10.03 3.41 12.76
N ARG A 15 10.41 2.84 13.92
CA ARG A 15 10.92 3.65 15.05
C ARG A 15 12.20 4.41 14.73
N ASP A 16 12.98 3.91 13.77
CA ASP A 16 14.21 4.54 13.28
C ASP A 16 13.96 5.62 12.20
N GLY A 17 12.69 5.84 11.82
CA GLY A 17 12.30 6.81 10.80
C GLY A 17 12.26 6.27 9.38
N SER A 18 12.65 5.02 9.14
CA SER A 18 12.56 4.41 7.80
C SER A 18 11.11 4.16 7.38
N GLU A 19 10.83 4.31 6.08
CA GLU A 19 9.49 4.18 5.50
C GLU A 19 9.52 3.10 4.42
N PRO A 20 9.21 1.82 4.73
CA PRO A 20 9.46 0.70 3.81
C PRO A 20 8.77 0.86 2.46
N PHE A 21 7.55 1.41 2.44
CA PHE A 21 6.85 1.71 1.20
C PHE A 21 7.57 2.79 0.37
N THR A 22 8.09 3.83 1.03
CA THR A 22 8.84 4.91 0.38
C THR A 22 10.14 4.40 -0.21
N ASP A 23 10.88 3.64 0.57
CA ASP A 23 12.17 3.08 0.16
C ASP A 23 12.00 2.14 -1.03
N TRP A 24 11.00 1.25 -0.97
CA TRP A 24 10.62 0.41 -2.09
C TRP A 24 10.24 1.22 -3.33
N LEU A 25 9.37 2.22 -3.19
CA LEU A 25 8.92 3.04 -4.32
C LEU A 25 10.10 3.79 -4.97
N ASN A 26 11.01 4.33 -4.17
CA ASN A 26 12.17 5.07 -4.66
C ASN A 26 13.18 4.19 -5.39
N GLY A 27 13.23 2.88 -5.08
CA GLY A 27 14.07 1.91 -5.78
C GLY A 27 13.56 1.49 -7.17
N LEU A 28 12.35 1.91 -7.58
CA LEU A 28 11.75 1.55 -8.86
C LEU A 28 12.07 2.57 -9.96
N ASP A 29 12.02 2.13 -11.22
CA ASP A 29 12.12 3.05 -12.35
C ASP A 29 11.00 4.09 -12.35
N THR A 30 11.28 5.27 -12.92
CA THR A 30 10.39 6.44 -12.88
C THR A 30 9.02 6.17 -13.52
N GLY A 31 8.97 5.32 -14.54
CA GLY A 31 7.73 4.93 -15.21
C GLY A 31 6.83 4.07 -14.33
N VAL A 32 7.41 3.14 -13.58
CA VAL A 32 6.74 2.30 -12.59
C VAL A 32 6.26 3.14 -11.42
N GLN A 33 7.11 4.05 -10.90
CA GLN A 33 6.70 4.94 -9.82
C GLN A 33 5.47 5.78 -10.20
N ARG A 34 5.43 6.32 -11.43
CA ARG A 34 4.28 7.09 -11.93
C ARG A 34 3.00 6.24 -11.93
N ARG A 35 3.08 4.99 -12.38
CA ARG A 35 1.95 4.05 -12.38
C ARG A 35 1.45 3.76 -10.97
N ILE A 36 2.36 3.56 -10.01
CA ILE A 36 2.01 3.35 -8.60
C ILE A 36 1.30 4.58 -8.02
N ARG A 37 1.81 5.80 -8.27
CA ARG A 37 1.15 7.03 -7.81
C ARG A 37 -0.26 7.20 -8.37
N VAL A 38 -0.49 6.85 -9.64
CA VAL A 38 -1.84 6.84 -10.24
C VAL A 38 -2.73 5.80 -9.58
N ALA A 39 -2.21 4.62 -9.27
CA ALA A 39 -2.97 3.58 -8.55
C ALA A 39 -3.37 4.05 -7.13
N LEU A 40 -2.45 4.68 -6.40
CA LEU A 40 -2.73 5.28 -5.10
C LEU A 40 -3.81 6.37 -5.18
N ALA A 41 -3.74 7.27 -6.17
CA ALA A 41 -4.77 8.29 -6.34
C ALA A 41 -6.18 7.71 -6.60
N ARG A 42 -6.26 6.59 -7.33
CA ARG A 42 -7.53 5.87 -7.53
C ARG A 42 -8.02 5.23 -6.24
N LEU A 43 -7.11 4.63 -5.47
CA LEU A 43 -7.42 4.05 -4.17
C LEU A 43 -7.93 5.14 -3.20
N GLU A 44 -7.25 6.29 -3.16
CA GLU A 44 -7.63 7.47 -2.36
C GLU A 44 -9.02 8.00 -2.73
N ALA A 45 -9.34 8.02 -4.03
CA ALA A 45 -10.66 8.37 -4.54
C ALA A 45 -11.75 7.32 -4.24
N GLY A 46 -11.40 6.17 -3.64
CA GLY A 46 -12.35 5.15 -3.23
C GLY A 46 -12.47 3.95 -4.16
N ASN A 47 -11.61 3.83 -5.16
CA ASN A 47 -11.60 2.66 -6.02
C ASN A 47 -10.97 1.45 -5.28
N MET A 48 -11.83 0.53 -4.85
CA MET A 48 -11.43 -0.68 -4.12
C MET A 48 -11.48 -1.95 -5.01
N SER A 49 -11.72 -1.86 -6.32
CA SER A 49 -11.96 -3.04 -7.17
C SER A 49 -10.74 -3.95 -7.29
N SER A 50 -9.54 -3.39 -7.16
CA SER A 50 -8.26 -4.11 -7.22
C SER A 50 -7.72 -4.45 -5.83
N VAL A 51 -8.50 -4.18 -4.77
CA VAL A 51 -8.14 -4.55 -3.39
C VAL A 51 -8.50 -6.00 -3.12
N LYS A 52 -7.55 -6.73 -2.53
CA LYS A 52 -7.81 -8.02 -1.91
C LYS A 52 -7.48 -7.94 -0.43
N TRP A 53 -8.46 -8.22 0.43
CA TRP A 53 -8.20 -8.39 1.87
C TRP A 53 -7.53 -9.75 2.10
N ILE A 54 -6.50 -9.76 2.94
CA ILE A 54 -5.69 -10.96 3.22
C ILE A 54 -6.08 -11.52 4.57
N ALA A 55 -5.96 -10.70 5.63
CA ALA A 55 -6.30 -11.10 6.99
C ALA A 55 -6.55 -9.87 7.86
N GLY A 56 -7.61 -9.90 8.68
CA GLY A 56 -7.94 -8.82 9.60
C GLY A 56 -8.08 -7.48 8.88
N ASN A 57 -7.24 -6.51 9.23
CA ASN A 57 -7.20 -5.19 8.62
C ASN A 57 -6.15 -5.05 7.50
N VAL A 58 -5.45 -6.12 7.10
CA VAL A 58 -4.40 -6.08 6.07
C VAL A 58 -4.97 -6.44 4.69
N GLY A 59 -4.65 -5.61 3.70
CA GLY A 59 -5.02 -5.81 2.30
C GLY A 59 -3.87 -5.54 1.34
N GLU A 60 -4.04 -5.98 0.10
CA GLU A 60 -3.17 -5.68 -1.03
C GLU A 60 -3.95 -4.96 -2.14
N PHE A 61 -3.35 -3.94 -2.76
CA PHE A 61 -3.84 -3.36 -4.00
C PHE A 61 -3.04 -3.93 -5.17
N ARG A 62 -3.74 -4.53 -6.12
CA ARG A 62 -3.12 -5.24 -7.25
C ARG A 62 -3.02 -4.37 -8.48
N ILE A 63 -1.80 -4.14 -8.95
CA ILE A 63 -1.54 -3.45 -10.20
C ILE A 63 -1.20 -4.50 -11.25
N HIS A 64 -2.10 -4.68 -12.22
CA HIS A 64 -1.96 -5.65 -13.32
C HIS A 64 -1.17 -5.02 -14.49
N ALA A 65 0.09 -4.68 -14.24
CA ALA A 65 1.02 -4.17 -15.27
C ALA A 65 2.46 -4.59 -14.95
N GLY A 66 3.25 -4.88 -15.99
CA GLY A 66 4.65 -5.30 -15.83
C GLY A 66 4.80 -6.54 -14.96
N ALA A 67 5.69 -6.49 -13.97
CA ALA A 67 5.94 -7.58 -13.00
C ALA A 67 4.73 -7.93 -12.10
N GLY A 68 3.65 -7.15 -12.17
CA GLY A 68 2.46 -7.37 -11.35
C GLY A 68 2.62 -6.80 -9.95
N TYR A 69 2.88 -5.51 -9.84
CA TYR A 69 3.13 -4.81 -8.58
C TYR A 69 1.97 -4.93 -7.57
N ARG A 70 2.33 -4.91 -6.30
CA ARG A 70 1.42 -5.00 -5.15
C ARG A 70 1.75 -3.91 -4.16
N ILE A 71 0.72 -3.25 -3.64
CA ILE A 71 0.85 -2.30 -2.54
C ILE A 71 0.15 -2.92 -1.35
N TYR A 72 0.88 -3.16 -0.27
CA TYR A 72 0.35 -3.72 0.95
C TYR A 72 -0.02 -2.60 1.91
N PHE A 73 -1.21 -2.68 2.49
CA PHE A 73 -1.71 -1.66 3.39
C PHE A 73 -2.52 -2.26 4.53
N ALA A 74 -2.61 -1.53 5.64
CA ALA A 74 -3.54 -1.81 6.73
C ALA A 74 -4.65 -0.76 6.76
N ARG A 75 -5.89 -1.17 7.01
CA ARG A 75 -6.96 -0.26 7.38
C ARG A 75 -6.77 0.19 8.83
N HIS A 76 -6.85 1.50 9.04
CA HIS A 76 -6.83 2.12 10.36
C HIS A 76 -8.07 3.02 10.48
N GLY A 77 -8.96 2.72 11.42
CA GLY A 77 -10.25 3.41 11.53
C GLY A 77 -11.18 3.21 10.33
N SER A 78 -12.10 4.15 10.14
CA SER A 78 -13.17 4.06 9.14
C SER A 78 -12.73 4.49 7.75
N ASP A 79 -11.79 5.44 7.64
CA ASP A 79 -11.46 6.17 6.40
C ASP A 79 -9.96 6.33 6.12
N SER A 80 -9.10 5.59 6.83
CA SER A 80 -7.65 5.69 6.65
C SER A 80 -7.01 4.35 6.28
N LEU A 81 -6.07 4.39 5.34
CA LEU A 81 -5.24 3.26 4.93
C LEU A 81 -3.77 3.63 5.16
N VAL A 82 -3.05 2.75 5.85
CA VAL A 82 -1.61 2.90 6.11
C VAL A 82 -0.86 2.00 5.13
N LEU A 83 -0.08 2.60 4.24
CA LEU A 83 0.80 1.90 3.29
C LEU A 83 1.98 1.29 4.06
N LEU A 84 2.10 -0.02 4.00
CA LEU A 84 3.06 -0.79 4.80
C LEU A 84 4.33 -1.10 4.01
N ALA A 85 4.14 -1.64 2.80
CA ALA A 85 5.20 -2.09 1.92
C ALA A 85 4.68 -2.15 0.48
N GLY A 86 5.59 -2.33 -0.46
CA GLY A 86 5.25 -2.72 -1.81
C GLY A 86 6.16 -3.84 -2.29
N GLY A 87 5.75 -4.47 -3.37
CA GLY A 87 6.48 -5.56 -4.00
C GLY A 87 5.89 -5.90 -5.35
N ASP A 88 6.20 -7.09 -5.83
CA ASP A 88 5.64 -7.64 -7.06
C ASP A 88 5.09 -9.05 -6.85
N LYS A 89 4.65 -9.68 -7.93
CA LYS A 89 4.05 -11.01 -7.86
C LYS A 89 5.06 -12.06 -7.38
N GLY A 90 6.34 -11.91 -7.66
CA GLY A 90 7.40 -12.85 -7.29
C GLY A 90 7.76 -12.78 -5.80
N SER A 91 7.69 -11.60 -5.19
CA SER A 91 7.97 -11.39 -3.75
C SER A 91 6.74 -11.54 -2.85
N GLN A 92 5.55 -11.78 -3.43
CA GLN A 92 4.26 -11.68 -2.74
C GLN A 92 4.18 -12.42 -1.39
N ALA A 93 4.69 -13.65 -1.29
CA ALA A 93 4.61 -14.42 -0.05
C ALA A 93 5.37 -13.74 1.10
N ARG A 94 6.60 -13.29 0.83
CA ARG A 94 7.44 -12.55 1.78
C ARG A 94 6.82 -11.21 2.16
N ASP A 95 6.28 -10.50 1.18
CA ASP A 95 5.73 -9.16 1.42
C ASP A 95 4.45 -9.21 2.25
N ILE A 96 3.63 -10.25 2.07
CA ILE A 96 2.45 -10.50 2.91
C ILE A 96 2.85 -10.73 4.37
N GLU A 97 3.92 -11.50 4.61
CA GLU A 97 4.42 -11.74 5.96
C GLU A 97 4.91 -10.44 6.62
N LEU A 98 5.73 -9.66 5.90
CA LEU A 98 6.19 -8.35 6.37
C LEU A 98 5.05 -7.39 6.65
N ALA A 99 4.05 -7.32 5.76
CA ALA A 99 2.87 -6.48 5.95
C ALA A 99 2.11 -6.84 7.23
N ARG A 100 1.98 -8.14 7.56
CA ARG A 100 1.33 -8.57 8.81
C ARG A 100 2.12 -8.14 10.04
N ILE A 101 3.44 -8.20 9.97
CA ILE A 101 4.34 -7.74 11.05
C ILE A 101 4.20 -6.23 11.23
N PHE A 102 4.25 -5.44 10.15
CA PHE A 102 4.13 -3.98 10.24
C PHE A 102 2.75 -3.56 10.74
N ALA A 103 1.70 -4.26 10.30
CA ALA A 103 0.33 -4.00 10.75
C ALA A 103 0.12 -4.29 12.25
N SER A 104 0.80 -5.29 12.82
CA SER A 104 0.69 -5.58 14.26
C SER A 104 1.39 -4.52 15.13
N ALA A 105 2.34 -3.79 14.56
CA ALA A 105 3.01 -2.66 15.22
C ALA A 105 2.16 -1.37 15.20
N LEU A 106 1.10 -1.30 14.39
CA LEU A 106 0.16 -0.17 14.40
C LEU A 106 -0.65 -0.20 15.69
N ARG A 107 -0.55 0.88 16.48
CA ARG A 107 -1.42 1.07 17.65
C ARG A 107 -2.86 1.28 17.17
N LYS A 108 -3.82 0.66 17.85
CA LYS A 108 -5.25 0.81 17.58
C LYS A 108 -5.75 2.20 17.96
#